data_AF-A0A0B8T8X8-F1
#
_entry.id   AF-A0A0B8T8X8-F1
#
_cell.length_a   1.000
_cell.length_b   1.000
_cell.length_c   1.000
_cell.angle_alpha   90.00
_cell.angle_beta   90.00
_cell.angle_gamma   90.00
#
_symmetry.space_group_name_H-M   'P 1'
#
loop_
_entity.id
_entity.type
_entity.pdbx_description
1 polymer ?
#
loop_
_entity_poly.entity_id
_entity_poly.type
_entity_poly.pdbx_seq_one_letter_code
_entity_poly.pdbx_strand_id
1 'polypeptide(L)'
;MKKMHNKGITPTFIPVGETSEILSKEENSHLKKSRNPSLKTILKFAKDMGVSGLKIILLVLFAYGITNTIVIIYTLVRFLSIDYTWTNFYVVLFMLFISFCFTALACFLTYRYVIALLIWKVYEATLEERISISQAIVRQVTELFSGQKTIEEGQLNNMLNWSRLVYTHYQAVPVFLQSGITQLFNKIPIAKFIIELKDDILLGNSRLAAEKLQEQISNFFGGNLIGKPSNRLTWWFLILNAALSYELATRLIAAD
;
A
#
# COMPACT_ATOMS: atom_id res chain seq x y z
N MET A 1 18.58 45.75 55.74
CA MET A 1 19.62 45.67 54.68
C MET A 1 20.21 44.27 54.66
N LYS A 2 19.88 43.45 53.64
CA LYS A 2 20.26 42.04 53.53
C LYS A 2 21.28 41.90 52.40
N LYS A 3 22.54 41.57 52.71
CA LYS A 3 23.62 41.39 51.72
C LYS A 3 23.38 40.09 50.94
N MET A 4 23.20 40.20 49.62
CA MET A 4 23.19 39.04 48.71
C MET A 4 24.63 38.62 48.40
N HIS A 5 24.90 37.34 48.55
CA HIS A 5 26.19 36.71 48.28
C HIS A 5 26.16 36.17 46.85
N ASN A 6 26.90 36.83 45.95
CA ASN A 6 27.02 36.44 44.55
C ASN A 6 28.09 35.33 44.45
N LYS A 7 27.68 34.07 44.25
CA LYS A 7 28.59 32.97 43.95
C LYS A 7 28.97 33.04 42.47
N GLY A 8 30.24 33.36 42.20
CA GLY A 8 30.82 33.32 40.87
C GLY A 8 30.76 31.89 40.30
N ILE A 9 30.14 31.76 39.13
CA ILE A 9 30.17 30.55 38.32
C ILE A 9 31.41 30.66 37.44
N THR A 10 32.43 29.85 37.69
CA THR A 10 33.55 29.66 36.78
C THR A 10 33.09 28.85 35.57
N PRO A 11 33.30 29.33 34.34
CA PRO A 11 32.99 28.55 33.14
C PRO A 11 34.01 27.42 33.00
N THR A 12 33.54 26.18 33.15
CA THR A 12 34.31 24.98 32.82
C THR A 12 34.46 24.91 31.30
N PHE A 13 35.68 25.12 30.80
CA PHE A 13 36.02 24.95 29.39
C PHE A 13 35.99 23.45 29.06
N ILE A 14 35.00 23.00 28.31
CA ILE A 14 34.96 21.64 27.75
C ILE A 14 35.70 21.69 26.40
N PRO A 15 36.78 20.90 26.21
CA PRO A 15 37.53 20.89 24.96
C PRO A 15 36.64 20.39 23.82
N VAL A 16 36.63 21.15 22.72
CA VAL A 16 35.76 21.01 21.53
C VAL A 16 35.93 19.67 20.78
N GLY A 17 36.95 18.87 21.12
CA GLY A 17 37.20 17.55 20.51
C GLY A 17 36.29 16.43 21.02
N GLU A 18 36.03 16.36 22.33
CA GLU A 18 35.30 15.24 22.95
C GLU A 18 33.79 15.28 22.68
N THR A 19 33.21 16.47 22.52
CA THR A 19 31.77 16.61 22.23
C THR A 19 31.40 16.08 20.85
N SER A 20 32.30 16.14 19.86
CA SER A 20 32.03 15.61 18.51
C SER A 20 31.98 14.08 18.46
N GLU A 21 32.81 13.41 19.26
CA GLU A 21 32.91 11.95 19.28
C GLU A 21 31.76 11.33 20.09
N ILE A 22 31.32 12.01 21.15
CA ILE A 22 30.17 11.62 21.98
C ILE A 22 28.87 11.82 21.21
N LEU A 23 28.68 12.95 20.50
CA LEU A 23 27.52 13.17 19.64
C LEU A 23 27.43 12.15 18.49
N SER A 24 28.55 11.77 17.86
CA SER A 24 28.51 10.77 16.79
C SER A 24 28.22 9.36 17.30
N LYS A 25 28.69 8.98 18.49
CA LYS A 25 28.35 7.68 19.11
C LYS A 25 26.91 7.63 19.61
N GLU A 26 26.39 8.72 20.16
CA GLU A 26 25.03 8.79 20.68
C GLU A 26 24.00 8.83 19.53
N GLU A 27 24.28 9.56 18.45
CA GLU A 27 23.47 9.57 17.23
C GLU A 27 23.46 8.19 16.53
N ASN A 28 24.61 7.52 16.46
CA ASN A 28 24.70 6.15 15.93
C ASN A 28 23.98 5.12 16.83
N SER A 29 23.92 5.34 18.14
CA SER A 29 23.18 4.48 19.07
C SER A 29 21.66 4.66 18.96
N HIS A 30 21.20 5.89 18.69
CA HIS A 30 19.80 6.21 18.41
C HIS A 30 19.35 5.66 17.04
N LEU A 31 20.23 5.67 16.03
CA LEU A 31 20.00 5.01 14.73
C LEU A 31 19.95 3.47 14.85
N LYS A 32 20.77 2.87 15.71
CA LYS A 32 20.71 1.41 15.98
C LYS A 32 19.49 0.99 16.81
N LYS A 33 18.88 1.94 17.53
CA LYS A 33 17.61 1.80 18.25
C LYS A 33 16.42 2.31 17.43
N SER A 34 16.57 2.44 16.11
CA SER A 34 15.45 2.36 15.16
C SER A 34 14.91 0.94 15.25
N ARG A 35 14.00 0.75 16.21
CA ARG A 35 13.32 -0.48 16.53
C ARG A 35 12.62 -0.95 15.26
N ASN A 36 13.25 -1.87 14.53
CA ASN A 36 12.62 -2.63 13.46
C ASN A 36 11.18 -2.93 13.92
N PRO A 37 10.16 -2.61 13.11
CA PRO A 37 8.78 -2.85 13.48
C PRO A 37 8.73 -4.32 13.86
N SER A 38 8.43 -4.60 15.15
CA SER A 38 8.75 -5.92 15.70
C SER A 38 8.11 -6.95 14.78
N LEU A 39 8.88 -7.90 14.27
CA LEU A 39 8.40 -8.96 13.36
C LEU A 39 7.06 -9.52 13.85
N LYS A 40 6.92 -9.61 15.17
CA LYS A 40 5.69 -10.01 15.87
C LYS A 40 4.50 -9.09 15.61
N THR A 41 4.69 -7.77 15.56
CA THR A 41 3.66 -6.77 15.23
C THR A 41 3.25 -6.90 13.76
N ILE A 42 4.20 -6.92 12.82
CA ILE A 42 3.90 -7.08 11.38
C ILE A 42 3.23 -8.42 11.10
N LEU A 43 3.72 -9.50 11.70
CA LEU A 43 3.16 -10.85 11.51
C LEU A 43 1.76 -10.96 12.13
N LYS A 44 1.53 -10.36 13.30
CA LYS A 44 0.19 -10.29 13.90
C LYS A 44 -0.77 -9.48 13.03
N PHE A 45 -0.32 -8.34 12.49
CA PHE A 45 -1.08 -7.56 11.52
C PHE A 45 -1.37 -8.34 10.24
N ALA A 46 -0.38 -9.03 9.66
CA ALA A 46 -0.56 -9.85 8.47
C ALA A 46 -1.52 -11.01 8.70
N LYS A 47 -1.48 -11.65 9.89
CA LYS A 47 -2.41 -12.70 10.28
C LYS A 47 -3.83 -12.17 10.46
N ASP A 48 -4.00 -11.08 11.20
CA ASP A 48 -5.31 -10.47 11.45
C ASP A 48 -5.92 -9.96 10.13
N MET A 49 -5.10 -9.41 9.24
CA MET A 49 -5.51 -9.01 7.89
C MET A 49 -5.80 -10.18 6.97
N GLY A 50 -5.03 -11.26 7.04
CA GLY A 50 -5.30 -12.49 6.29
C GLY A 50 -6.65 -13.08 6.66
N VAL A 51 -6.96 -13.16 7.96
CA VAL A 51 -8.26 -13.61 8.46
C VAL A 51 -9.37 -12.66 8.02
N SER A 52 -9.18 -11.34 8.12
CA SER A 52 -10.18 -10.37 7.69
C SER A 52 -10.40 -10.39 6.18
N GLY A 53 -9.35 -10.54 5.37
CA GLY A 53 -9.43 -10.62 3.92
C GLY A 53 -10.11 -11.89 3.45
N LEU A 54 -9.80 -13.03 4.08
CA LEU A 54 -10.46 -14.30 3.81
C LEU A 54 -11.96 -14.23 4.08
N LYS A 55 -12.37 -13.59 5.19
CA LYS A 55 -13.80 -13.36 5.49
C LYS A 55 -14.51 -12.59 4.38
N ILE A 56 -13.86 -11.57 3.82
CA ILE A 56 -14.44 -10.76 2.73
C ILE A 56 -14.56 -11.59 1.44
N ILE A 57 -13.53 -12.36 1.09
CA ILE A 57 -13.55 -13.25 -0.08
C ILE A 57 -14.66 -14.31 0.07
N LEU A 58 -14.78 -14.93 1.24
CA LEU A 58 -15.83 -15.91 1.52
C LEU A 58 -17.22 -15.28 1.46
N LEU A 59 -17.39 -14.06 1.98
CA LEU A 59 -18.66 -13.33 1.89
C LEU A 59 -19.06 -13.07 0.43
N VAL A 60 -18.11 -12.64 -0.40
CA VAL A 60 -18.37 -12.40 -1.84
C VAL A 60 -18.68 -13.72 -2.55
N LEU A 61 -17.91 -14.77 -2.30
CA LEU A 61 -18.15 -16.09 -2.87
C LEU A 61 -19.54 -16.62 -2.50
N PHE A 62 -19.94 -16.44 -1.24
CA PHE A 62 -21.26 -16.86 -0.77
C PHE A 62 -22.38 -16.03 -1.38
N ALA A 63 -22.22 -14.71 -1.48
CA ALA A 63 -23.22 -13.83 -2.10
C ALA A 63 -23.44 -14.18 -3.57
N TYR A 64 -22.37 -14.27 -4.36
CA TYR A 64 -22.46 -14.67 -5.77
C TYR A 64 -22.93 -16.11 -5.94
N GLY A 65 -22.45 -17.02 -5.08
CA GLY A 65 -22.86 -18.43 -5.09
C GLY A 65 -24.36 -18.59 -4.88
N ILE A 66 -24.93 -17.95 -3.85
CA ILE A 66 -26.38 -17.99 -3.60
C ILE A 66 -27.15 -17.37 -4.76
N THR A 67 -26.79 -16.16 -5.18
CA THR A 67 -27.50 -15.46 -6.26
C THR A 67 -27.52 -16.31 -7.53
N ASN A 68 -26.37 -16.85 -7.94
CA ASN A 68 -26.28 -17.69 -9.12
C ASN A 68 -27.01 -19.01 -8.97
N THR A 69 -26.93 -19.65 -7.79
CA THR A 69 -27.64 -20.91 -7.52
C THR A 69 -29.15 -20.73 -7.65
N ILE A 70 -29.70 -19.64 -7.11
CA ILE A 70 -31.13 -19.33 -7.22
C ILE A 70 -31.54 -19.19 -8.69
N VAL A 71 -30.78 -18.43 -9.48
CA VAL A 71 -31.15 -18.21 -10.90
C VAL A 71 -30.97 -19.49 -11.73
N ILE A 72 -29.92 -20.28 -11.47
CA ILE A 72 -29.72 -21.57 -12.13
C ILE A 72 -30.88 -22.52 -11.83
N ILE A 73 -31.29 -22.65 -10.56
CA ILE A 73 -32.44 -23.49 -10.17
C ILE A 73 -33.71 -23.01 -10.86
N TYR A 74 -33.97 -21.70 -10.86
CA TYR A 74 -35.12 -21.12 -11.56
C TYR A 74 -35.11 -21.45 -13.05
N THR A 75 -33.96 -21.30 -13.71
CA THR A 75 -33.77 -21.59 -15.14
C THR A 75 -33.98 -23.08 -15.43
N LEU A 76 -33.49 -23.98 -14.56
CA LEU A 76 -33.67 -25.42 -14.68
C LEU A 76 -35.13 -25.85 -14.50
N VAL A 77 -35.81 -25.35 -13.47
CA VAL A 77 -37.24 -25.63 -13.25
C VAL A 77 -38.05 -25.19 -14.47
N ARG A 78 -37.74 -24.02 -15.02
CA ARG A 78 -38.42 -23.50 -16.20
C ARG A 78 -38.12 -24.33 -17.46
N PHE A 79 -36.86 -24.70 -17.67
CA PHE A 79 -36.45 -25.61 -18.74
C PHE A 79 -37.19 -26.95 -18.69
N LEU A 80 -37.39 -27.52 -17.49
CA LEU A 80 -38.14 -28.77 -17.31
C LEU A 80 -39.66 -28.61 -17.44
N SER A 81 -40.17 -27.38 -17.35
CA SER A 81 -41.62 -27.10 -17.44
C SER A 81 -42.08 -26.79 -18.87
N ILE A 82 -41.14 -26.56 -19.80
CA ILE A 82 -41.39 -26.25 -21.20
C ILE A 82 -40.92 -27.44 -22.04
N ASP A 83 -41.47 -27.59 -23.25
CA ASP A 83 -41.02 -28.60 -24.18
C ASP A 83 -39.52 -28.49 -24.47
N TYR A 84 -38.89 -29.67 -24.58
CA TYR A 84 -37.47 -29.76 -24.85
C TYR A 84 -37.12 -29.19 -26.24
N THR A 85 -36.27 -28.18 -26.25
CA THR A 85 -35.64 -27.65 -27.47
C THR A 85 -34.14 -27.49 -27.26
N TRP A 86 -33.36 -27.64 -28.33
CA TRP A 86 -31.91 -27.40 -28.29
C TRP A 86 -31.58 -25.97 -27.86
N THR A 87 -32.39 -25.00 -28.28
CA THR A 87 -32.27 -23.59 -27.88
C THR A 87 -32.36 -23.44 -26.37
N ASN A 88 -33.40 -24.01 -25.74
CA ASN A 88 -33.58 -23.96 -24.30
C ASN A 88 -32.43 -24.64 -23.53
N PHE A 89 -31.89 -25.74 -24.08
CA PHE A 89 -30.72 -26.41 -23.50
C PHE A 89 -29.46 -25.54 -23.56
N TYR A 90 -29.21 -24.87 -24.70
CA TYR A 90 -28.07 -23.95 -24.83
C TYR A 90 -28.21 -22.74 -23.91
N VAL A 91 -29.43 -22.24 -23.65
CA VAL A 91 -29.67 -21.15 -22.70
C VAL A 91 -29.27 -21.58 -21.29
N VAL A 92 -29.66 -22.78 -20.83
CA VAL A 92 -29.25 -23.32 -19.52
C VAL A 92 -27.73 -23.43 -19.43
N LEU A 93 -27.06 -23.96 -20.46
CA LEU A 93 -25.60 -24.10 -20.48
C LEU A 93 -24.89 -22.75 -20.45
N PHE A 94 -25.38 -21.78 -21.22
CA PHE A 94 -24.87 -20.42 -21.24
C PHE A 94 -25.05 -19.73 -19.89
N MET A 95 -26.18 -20.00 -19.22
CA MET A 95 -26.47 -19.48 -17.89
C MET A 95 -25.49 -19.98 -16.83
N LEU A 96 -25.13 -21.27 -16.88
CA LEU A 96 -24.08 -21.85 -16.03
C LEU A 96 -22.73 -21.19 -16.28
N PHE A 97 -22.37 -20.99 -17.55
CA PHE A 97 -21.11 -20.36 -17.93
C PHE A 97 -21.01 -18.91 -17.44
N ILE A 98 -22.03 -18.09 -17.68
CA ILE A 98 -22.09 -16.69 -17.21
C ILE A 98 -21.98 -16.63 -15.68
N SER A 99 -22.74 -17.46 -14.97
CA SER A 99 -22.73 -17.53 -13.51
C SER A 99 -21.32 -17.80 -12.97
N PHE A 100 -20.61 -18.75 -13.59
CA PHE A 100 -19.23 -19.06 -13.24
C PHE A 100 -18.29 -17.87 -13.53
N CYS A 101 -18.40 -17.25 -14.70
CA CYS A 101 -17.60 -16.09 -15.07
C CYS A 101 -17.77 -14.90 -14.11
N PHE A 102 -19.01 -14.55 -13.74
CA PHE A 102 -19.26 -13.48 -12.78
C PHE A 102 -18.69 -13.79 -11.40
N THR A 103 -18.81 -15.04 -10.93
CA THR A 103 -18.24 -15.47 -9.65
C THR A 103 -16.72 -15.35 -9.67
N ALA A 104 -16.06 -15.85 -10.72
CA ALA A 104 -14.62 -15.78 -10.89
C ALA A 104 -14.12 -14.32 -10.96
N LEU A 105 -14.81 -13.46 -11.72
CA LEU A 105 -14.51 -12.05 -11.83
C LEU A 105 -14.65 -11.32 -10.49
N ALA A 106 -15.72 -11.62 -9.73
CA ALA A 106 -15.94 -11.05 -8.40
C ALA A 106 -14.86 -11.46 -7.40
N CYS A 107 -14.43 -12.72 -7.43
CA CYS A 107 -13.30 -13.21 -6.63
C CYS A 107 -12.01 -12.48 -7.01
N PHE A 108 -11.73 -12.29 -8.30
CA PHE A 108 -10.54 -11.56 -8.77
C PHE A 108 -10.53 -10.08 -8.32
N LEU A 109 -11.66 -9.38 -8.47
CA LEU A 109 -11.80 -7.98 -8.02
C LEU A 109 -11.65 -7.86 -6.50
N THR A 110 -12.27 -8.79 -5.75
CA THR A 110 -12.18 -8.82 -4.29
C THR A 110 -10.76 -9.12 -3.82
N TYR A 111 -10.06 -10.05 -4.49
CA TYR A 111 -8.66 -10.34 -4.21
C TYR A 111 -7.80 -9.08 -4.39
N ARG A 112 -7.95 -8.37 -5.52
CA ARG A 112 -7.25 -7.09 -5.75
C ARG A 112 -7.57 -6.06 -4.67
N TYR A 113 -8.82 -5.95 -4.25
CA TYR A 113 -9.24 -5.08 -3.16
C TYR A 113 -8.57 -5.45 -1.83
N VAL A 114 -8.54 -6.73 -1.46
CA VAL A 114 -7.89 -7.20 -0.23
C VAL A 114 -6.39 -6.89 -0.25
N ILE A 115 -5.72 -7.08 -1.38
CA ILE A 115 -4.30 -6.73 -1.52
C ILE A 115 -4.09 -5.22 -1.38
N ALA A 116 -4.90 -4.39 -2.05
CA ALA A 116 -4.82 -2.94 -1.93
C ALA A 116 -5.06 -2.46 -0.48
N LEU A 117 -6.04 -3.05 0.21
CA LEU A 117 -6.34 -2.77 1.61
C LEU A 117 -5.17 -3.13 2.53
N LEU A 118 -4.53 -4.27 2.27
CA LEU A 118 -3.38 -4.72 3.03
C LEU A 118 -2.19 -3.78 2.82
N ILE A 119 -1.88 -3.42 1.57
CA ILE A 119 -0.83 -2.45 1.25
C ILE A 119 -1.12 -1.10 1.93
N TRP A 120 -2.36 -0.61 1.84
CA TRP A 120 -2.77 0.63 2.50
C TRP A 120 -2.51 0.60 4.01
N LYS A 121 -2.91 -0.47 4.69
CA LYS A 121 -2.72 -0.58 6.14
C LYS A 121 -1.26 -0.78 6.54
N VAL A 122 -0.47 -1.52 5.76
CA VAL A 122 0.99 -1.61 5.97
C VAL A 122 1.63 -0.24 5.80
N TYR A 123 1.22 0.49 4.76
CA TYR A 123 1.66 1.86 4.53
C TYR A 123 1.28 2.76 5.71
N GLU A 124 0.06 2.69 6.22
CA GLU A 124 -0.39 3.46 7.39
C GLU A 124 0.40 3.09 8.67
N ALA A 125 0.71 1.80 8.87
CA ALA A 125 1.47 1.33 10.02
C ALA A 125 2.95 1.78 10.01
N THR A 126 3.55 1.99 8.83
CA THR A 126 4.94 2.48 8.73
C THR A 126 5.07 4.00 8.70
N LEU A 127 4.04 4.74 9.14
CA LEU A 127 4.03 6.21 9.08
C LEU A 127 5.16 6.85 9.90
N GLU A 128 5.43 6.33 11.10
CA GLU A 128 6.49 6.84 11.98
C GLU A 128 7.90 6.57 11.40
N GLU A 129 8.08 5.44 10.74
CA GLU A 129 9.37 5.05 10.12
C GLU A 129 9.67 5.83 8.83
N ARG A 130 8.65 6.40 8.17
CA ARG A 130 8.85 7.17 6.93
C ARG A 130 9.70 8.42 7.10
N ILE A 131 9.63 9.08 8.26
CA ILE A 131 10.47 10.25 8.54
C ILE A 131 11.93 9.81 8.59
N SER A 132 12.22 8.70 9.28
CA SER A 132 13.57 8.12 9.37
C SER A 132 14.10 7.72 7.99
N ILE A 133 13.26 7.06 7.18
CA ILE A 133 13.61 6.71 5.79
C ILE A 133 13.91 7.99 4.99
N SER A 134 13.03 9.00 5.03
CA SER A 134 13.23 10.27 4.32
C SER A 134 14.48 11.02 4.78
N GLN A 135 14.83 10.92 6.06
CA GLN A 135 16.08 11.48 6.59
C GLN A 135 17.31 10.72 6.08
N ALA A 136 17.28 9.39 6.05
CA ALA A 136 18.39 8.59 5.50
C ALA A 136 18.61 8.88 4.01
N ILE A 137 17.52 9.12 3.28
CA ILE A 137 17.52 9.55 1.88
C ILE A 137 18.20 10.89 1.72
N VAL A 138 17.71 11.90 2.45
CA VAL A 138 18.26 13.24 2.36
C VAL A 138 19.74 13.21 2.72
N ARG A 139 20.17 12.45 3.73
CA ARG A 139 21.60 12.30 4.08
C ARG A 139 22.44 11.76 2.92
N GLN A 140 22.04 10.64 2.29
CA GLN A 140 22.76 10.09 1.13
C GLN A 140 22.83 11.10 -0.02
N VAL A 141 21.76 11.87 -0.21
CA VAL A 141 21.66 12.86 -1.28
C VAL A 141 22.49 14.12 -0.99
N THR A 142 22.55 14.57 0.27
CA THR A 142 23.40 15.69 0.71
C THR A 142 24.87 15.39 0.46
N GLU A 143 25.31 14.15 0.69
CA GLU A 143 26.67 13.69 0.36
C GLU A 143 26.95 13.74 -1.15
N LEU A 144 25.92 13.57 -2.00
CA LEU A 144 26.07 13.63 -3.46
C LEU A 144 26.08 15.09 -3.98
N PHE A 145 25.21 15.95 -3.45
CA PHE A 145 25.15 17.36 -3.85
C PHE A 145 26.33 18.19 -3.33
N SER A 146 26.98 17.77 -2.26
CA SER A 146 28.18 18.44 -1.73
C SER A 146 29.40 18.33 -2.66
N GLY A 147 29.37 17.43 -3.66
CA GLY A 147 30.39 17.31 -4.70
C GLY A 147 30.01 17.85 -6.09
N GLN A 148 28.71 18.06 -6.40
CA GLN A 148 28.24 18.45 -7.73
C GLN A 148 27.03 19.41 -7.67
N LYS A 149 27.13 20.53 -8.38
CA LYS A 149 26.11 21.61 -8.38
C LYS A 149 24.84 21.29 -9.17
N THR A 150 24.87 20.26 -10.01
CA THR A 150 23.76 19.82 -10.88
C THR A 150 23.80 18.32 -11.05
N ILE A 151 22.79 17.62 -10.53
CA ILE A 151 22.58 16.17 -10.71
C ILE A 151 21.33 16.00 -11.56
N GLU A 152 21.44 15.22 -12.64
CA GLU A 152 20.32 14.92 -13.55
C GLU A 152 19.48 13.74 -13.02
N GLU A 153 18.19 13.71 -13.36
CA GLU A 153 17.23 12.69 -12.87
C GLU A 153 17.68 11.25 -13.18
N GLY A 154 18.28 11.03 -14.35
CA GLY A 154 18.81 9.72 -14.74
C GLY A 154 20.01 9.25 -13.91
N GLN A 155 20.88 10.17 -13.48
CA GLN A 155 22.01 9.85 -12.61
C GLN A 155 21.53 9.53 -11.20
N LEU A 156 20.55 10.30 -10.71
CA LEU A 156 19.96 10.10 -9.40
C LEU A 156 19.20 8.76 -9.32
N ASN A 157 18.42 8.38 -10.34
CA ASN A 157 17.72 7.09 -10.38
C ASN A 157 18.67 5.88 -10.41
N ASN A 158 19.83 6.00 -11.07
CA ASN A 158 20.81 4.91 -11.13
C ASN A 158 21.61 4.75 -9.82
N MET A 159 21.86 5.85 -9.12
CA MET A 159 22.61 5.84 -7.85
C MET A 159 21.73 5.52 -6.64
N LEU A 160 20.49 5.98 -6.66
CA LEU A 160 19.53 5.77 -5.59
C LEU A 160 18.66 4.55 -5.89
N ASN A 161 19.15 3.38 -5.48
CA ASN A 161 18.44 2.13 -5.66
C ASN A 161 17.31 1.99 -4.63
N TRP A 162 16.22 2.74 -4.85
CA TRP A 162 15.06 2.87 -3.98
C TRP A 162 14.46 1.54 -3.58
N SER A 163 14.30 0.66 -4.55
CA SER A 163 13.81 -0.70 -4.37
C SER A 163 14.61 -1.43 -3.31
N ARG A 164 15.94 -1.25 -3.29
CA ARG A 164 16.85 -1.88 -2.34
C ARG A 164 16.75 -1.25 -0.95
N LEU A 165 16.60 0.06 -0.85
CA LEU A 165 16.48 0.77 0.43
C LEU A 165 15.17 0.39 1.15
N VAL A 166 14.06 0.41 0.40
CA VAL A 166 12.74 -0.08 0.82
C VAL A 166 12.84 -1.57 1.16
N TYR A 167 13.39 -2.40 0.30
CA TYR A 167 13.58 -3.83 0.58
C TYR A 167 14.32 -4.10 1.89
N THR A 168 15.35 -3.31 2.19
CA THR A 168 16.14 -3.44 3.43
C THR A 168 15.31 -3.09 4.67
N HIS A 169 14.44 -2.08 4.59
CA HIS A 169 13.54 -1.72 5.69
C HIS A 169 12.37 -2.71 5.84
N TYR A 170 11.90 -3.31 4.74
CA TYR A 170 10.77 -4.24 4.74
C TYR A 170 11.19 -5.73 4.73
N GLN A 171 12.44 -6.08 5.07
CA GLN A 171 12.90 -7.49 5.11
C GLN A 171 12.06 -8.38 6.03
N ALA A 172 11.45 -7.79 7.06
CA ALA A 172 10.58 -8.47 8.00
C ALA A 172 9.20 -8.87 7.43
N VAL A 173 8.84 -8.37 6.25
CA VAL A 173 7.56 -8.60 5.59
C VAL A 173 7.63 -9.88 4.72
N PRO A 174 6.57 -10.69 4.59
CA PRO A 174 6.56 -11.84 3.67
C PRO A 174 6.93 -11.46 2.22
N VAL A 175 7.64 -12.35 1.50
CA VAL A 175 8.19 -12.09 0.15
C VAL A 175 7.15 -11.58 -0.86
N PHE A 176 5.93 -12.15 -0.83
CA PHE A 176 4.81 -11.69 -1.67
C PHE A 176 4.49 -10.19 -1.45
N LEU A 177 4.45 -9.78 -0.19
CA LEU A 177 4.16 -8.39 0.19
C LEU A 177 5.36 -7.49 -0.08
N GLN A 178 6.58 -7.97 0.13
CA GLN A 178 7.79 -7.26 -0.28
C GLN A 178 7.75 -6.93 -1.78
N SER A 179 7.46 -7.91 -2.63
CA SER A 179 7.33 -7.69 -4.08
C SER A 179 6.25 -6.66 -4.41
N GLY A 180 5.09 -6.72 -3.74
CA GLY A 180 4.00 -5.75 -3.95
C GLY A 180 4.38 -4.34 -3.52
N ILE A 181 5.03 -4.19 -2.36
CA ILE A 181 5.55 -2.93 -1.85
C ILE A 181 6.61 -2.39 -2.82
N THR A 182 7.60 -3.19 -3.19
CA THR A 182 8.67 -2.76 -4.12
C THR A 182 8.11 -2.31 -5.46
N GLN A 183 7.19 -3.06 -6.07
CA GLN A 183 6.56 -2.65 -7.34
C GLN A 183 5.80 -1.33 -7.21
N LEU A 184 5.15 -1.10 -6.07
CA LEU A 184 4.41 0.12 -5.82
C LEU A 184 5.34 1.31 -5.59
N PHE A 185 6.40 1.13 -4.80
CA PHE A 185 7.41 2.16 -4.54
C PHE A 185 8.20 2.53 -5.81
N ASN A 186 8.43 1.58 -6.72
CA ASN A 186 9.09 1.86 -8.00
C ASN A 186 8.30 2.79 -8.92
N LYS A 187 6.99 3.00 -8.67
CA LYS A 187 6.18 3.96 -9.41
C LYS A 187 6.29 5.39 -8.89
N ILE A 188 6.93 5.60 -7.75
CA ILE A 188 7.07 6.92 -7.14
C ILE A 188 8.27 7.63 -7.79
N PRO A 189 8.10 8.84 -8.34
CA PRO A 189 9.20 9.58 -8.94
C PRO A 189 10.04 10.26 -7.84
N ILE A 190 10.70 9.46 -6.99
CA ILE A 190 11.45 9.97 -5.83
C ILE A 190 12.64 10.84 -6.29
N ALA A 191 13.28 10.49 -7.41
CA ALA A 191 14.34 11.31 -7.98
C ALA A 191 13.87 12.74 -8.31
N LYS A 192 12.66 12.87 -8.89
CA LYS A 192 12.03 14.16 -9.16
C LYS A 192 11.77 14.95 -7.87
N PHE A 193 11.20 14.29 -6.85
CA PHE A 193 10.94 14.91 -5.54
C PHE A 193 12.23 15.42 -4.87
N ILE A 194 13.33 14.67 -4.98
CA ILE A 194 14.62 15.09 -4.46
C ILE A 194 15.20 16.29 -5.22
N ILE A 195 15.06 16.32 -6.55
CA ILE A 195 15.51 17.46 -7.36
C ILE A 195 14.74 18.73 -6.98
N GLU A 196 13.42 18.60 -6.74
CA GLU A 196 12.58 19.72 -6.27
C GLU A 196 13.02 20.25 -4.89
N LEU A 197 13.64 19.41 -4.05
CA LEU A 197 14.11 19.75 -2.71
C LEU A 197 15.59 20.13 -2.66
N LYS A 198 16.27 20.18 -3.81
CA LYS A 198 17.71 20.45 -3.92
C LYS A 198 18.14 21.70 -3.16
N ASP A 199 17.39 22.80 -3.28
CA ASP A 199 17.76 24.06 -2.65
C ASP A 199 17.69 23.98 -1.12
N ASP A 200 16.66 23.30 -0.57
CA ASP A 200 16.54 23.06 0.87
C ASP A 200 17.67 22.15 1.41
N ILE A 201 18.09 21.18 0.61
CA ILE A 201 19.19 20.26 0.93
C ILE A 201 20.53 21.00 0.94
N LEU A 202 20.79 21.84 -0.07
CA LEU A 202 22.02 22.63 -0.18
C LEU A 202 22.16 23.69 0.93
N LEU A 203 21.03 24.20 1.44
CA LEU A 203 20.99 25.13 2.57
C LEU A 203 21.28 24.46 3.93
N GLY A 204 21.50 23.14 3.96
CA GLY A 204 21.78 22.39 5.18
C GLY A 204 20.54 22.05 6.01
N ASN A 205 19.33 22.39 5.54
CA ASN A 205 18.07 22.16 6.23
C ASN A 205 17.55 20.73 6.04
N SER A 206 18.39 19.75 6.36
CA SER A 206 18.17 18.32 6.08
C SER A 206 16.87 17.78 6.68
N ARG A 207 16.45 18.29 7.85
CA ARG A 207 15.20 17.89 8.50
C ARG A 207 13.97 18.38 7.75
N LEU A 208 13.98 19.64 7.31
CA LEU A 208 12.87 20.25 6.58
C LEU A 208 12.72 19.63 5.18
N ALA A 209 13.85 19.33 4.51
CA ALA A 209 13.84 18.58 3.26
C ALA A 209 13.26 17.17 3.46
N ALA A 210 13.57 16.47 4.55
CA ALA A 210 13.03 15.14 4.81
C ALA A 210 11.51 15.17 5.09
N GLU A 211 11.02 16.17 5.81
CA GLU A 211 9.59 16.38 6.06
C GLU A 211 8.83 16.68 4.75
N LYS A 212 9.35 17.57 3.90
CA LYS A 212 8.76 17.86 2.58
C LYS A 212 8.80 16.64 1.65
N LEU A 213 9.89 15.88 1.65
CA LEU A 213 10.00 14.65 0.86
C LEU A 213 8.95 13.62 1.29
N GLN A 214 8.77 13.45 2.59
CA GLN A 214 7.73 12.57 3.14
C GLN A 214 6.34 13.04 2.69
N GLU A 215 6.06 14.35 2.76
CA GLU A 215 4.78 14.92 2.35
C GLU A 215 4.50 14.67 0.86
N GLN A 216 5.48 14.93 -0.02
CA GLN A 216 5.36 14.66 -1.45
C GLN A 216 5.12 13.17 -1.74
N ILE A 217 5.85 12.28 -1.07
CA ILE A 217 5.64 10.83 -1.17
C ILE A 217 4.22 10.47 -0.70
N SER A 218 3.78 11.03 0.42
CA SER A 218 2.45 10.76 0.98
C SER A 218 1.31 11.25 0.09
N ASN A 219 1.45 12.45 -0.48
CA ASN A 219 0.49 13.01 -1.41
C ASN A 219 0.44 12.21 -2.72
N PHE A 220 1.59 11.75 -3.22
CA PHE A 220 1.64 10.87 -4.39
C PHE A 220 1.00 9.51 -4.10
N PHE A 221 1.25 8.94 -2.93
CA PHE A 221 0.63 7.68 -2.50
C PHE A 221 -0.89 7.78 -2.40
N GLY A 222 -1.40 8.79 -1.70
CA GLY A 222 -2.84 8.99 -1.49
C GLY A 222 -3.59 9.47 -2.73
N GLY A 223 -2.94 10.27 -3.58
CA GLY A 223 -3.54 10.85 -4.78
C GLY A 223 -3.47 9.96 -6.03
N ASN A 224 -2.36 9.25 -6.25
CA ASN A 224 -2.07 8.60 -7.54
C ASN A 224 -1.94 7.08 -7.48
N LEU A 225 -1.55 6.49 -6.35
CA LEU A 225 -1.26 5.04 -6.26
C LEU A 225 -2.34 4.24 -5.53
N ILE A 226 -2.82 4.75 -4.40
CA ILE A 226 -3.76 4.06 -3.54
C ILE A 226 -4.84 5.06 -3.13
N GLY A 227 -5.80 5.33 -4.02
CA GLY A 227 -7.07 5.89 -3.55
C GLY A 227 -7.67 4.98 -2.47
N LYS A 228 -8.55 5.51 -1.61
CA LYS A 228 -9.20 4.70 -0.54
C LYS A 228 -9.76 3.40 -1.16
N PRO A 229 -9.21 2.22 -0.79
CA PRO A 229 -9.61 0.98 -1.41
C PRO A 229 -11.11 0.78 -1.20
N SER A 230 -11.82 0.47 -2.28
CA SER A 230 -13.28 0.36 -2.29
C SER A 230 -13.70 -0.93 -2.97
N ASN A 231 -14.53 -1.73 -2.29
CA ASN A 231 -15.13 -2.93 -2.84
C ASN A 231 -16.51 -2.67 -3.47
N ARG A 232 -16.90 -1.40 -3.67
CA ARG A 232 -18.22 -1.01 -4.20
C ARG A 232 -18.49 -1.61 -5.58
N LEU A 233 -17.46 -1.68 -6.43
CA LEU A 233 -17.57 -2.22 -7.79
C LEU A 233 -18.04 -3.68 -7.77
N THR A 234 -17.50 -4.51 -6.87
CA THR A 234 -17.89 -5.92 -6.72
C THR A 234 -19.37 -6.08 -6.35
N TRP A 235 -19.91 -5.18 -5.54
CA TRP A 235 -21.34 -5.22 -5.17
C TRP A 235 -22.24 -4.70 -6.29
N TRP A 236 -21.80 -3.69 -7.04
CA TRP A 236 -22.49 -3.27 -8.26
C TRP A 236 -22.55 -4.39 -9.30
N PHE A 237 -21.45 -5.14 -9.46
CA PHE A 237 -21.45 -6.32 -10.32
C PHE A 237 -22.39 -7.43 -9.86
N LEU A 238 -22.68 -7.53 -8.55
CA LEU A 238 -23.65 -8.51 -8.06
C LEU A 238 -25.06 -8.15 -8.51
N ILE A 239 -25.43 -6.88 -8.41
CA ILE A 239 -26.72 -6.37 -8.89
C ILE A 239 -26.84 -6.57 -10.40
N LEU A 240 -25.79 -6.19 -11.15
CA LEU A 240 -25.76 -6.38 -12.60
C LEU A 240 -25.86 -7.86 -12.99
N ASN A 241 -25.12 -8.73 -12.30
CA ASN A 241 -25.16 -10.17 -12.50
C ASN A 241 -26.58 -10.69 -12.28
N ALA A 242 -27.21 -10.35 -11.14
CA ALA A 242 -28.58 -10.78 -10.84
C ALA A 242 -29.59 -10.31 -11.89
N ALA A 243 -29.51 -9.04 -12.31
CA ALA A 243 -30.42 -8.47 -13.30
C ALA A 243 -30.26 -9.11 -14.68
N LEU A 244 -29.03 -9.23 -15.19
CA LEU A 244 -28.75 -9.87 -16.47
C LEU A 244 -29.16 -11.34 -16.46
N SER A 245 -28.81 -12.05 -15.38
CA SER A 245 -29.13 -13.45 -15.15
C SER A 245 -30.64 -13.70 -15.14
N TYR A 246 -31.38 -12.86 -14.41
CA TYR A 246 -32.83 -12.93 -14.37
C TYR A 246 -33.45 -12.65 -15.74
N GLU A 247 -33.02 -11.58 -16.41
CA GLU A 247 -33.57 -11.20 -17.71
C GLU A 247 -33.31 -12.26 -18.80
N LEU A 248 -32.14 -12.88 -18.76
CA LEU A 248 -31.79 -13.97 -19.65
C LEU A 248 -32.69 -15.19 -19.39
N ALA A 249 -32.86 -15.56 -18.12
CA ALA A 249 -33.72 -16.67 -17.72
C ALA A 249 -35.20 -16.42 -18.04
N THR A 250 -35.66 -15.16 -18.02
CA THR A 250 -37.06 -14.83 -18.28
C THR A 250 -37.41 -14.69 -19.75
N ARG A 251 -36.58 -14.01 -20.54
CA ARG A 251 -36.89 -13.68 -21.94
C ARG A 251 -36.58 -14.78 -22.92
N LEU A 252 -35.44 -15.45 -22.78
CA LEU A 252 -35.03 -16.48 -23.75
C LEU A 252 -35.83 -17.78 -23.64
N ILE A 253 -36.46 -18.01 -22.49
CA ILE A 253 -37.30 -19.20 -22.24
C ILE A 253 -38.81 -18.85 -22.35
N ALA A 254 -39.19 -17.64 -22.82
CA ALA A 254 -40.58 -17.25 -23.14
C ALA A 254 -40.77 -16.79 -24.58
N ALA A 255 -39.71 -16.83 -25.41
CA ALA A 255 -39.76 -16.33 -26.77
C ALA A 255 -40.40 -17.33 -27.77
N ASP A 256 -40.82 -18.50 -27.30
CA ASP A 256 -41.62 -19.50 -28.03
C ASP A 256 -42.93 -19.77 -27.27
#